data_AF-A0A7C8MYH9-F1
#
_entry.id   AF-A0A7C8MYH9-F1
#
_cell.length_a   1.000
_cell.length_b   1.000
_cell.length_c   1.000
_cell.angle_alpha   90.00
_cell.angle_beta   90.00
_cell.angle_gamma   90.00
#
_symmetry.space_group_name_H-M   'P 1'
#
loop_
_entity.id
_entity.type
_entity.pdbx_description
1 polymer ?
#
loop_
_entity_poly.entity_id
_entity_poly.type
_entity_poly.pdbx_seq_one_letter_code
_entity_poly.pdbx_strand_id
1 'polypeptide(L)'
;MHGTSIIILALSAANLVCAHGNIQSVTGDRGGNGTALGIKGAVVPRFGKNDDTEGDTTVFGGNANNPTQNGLGKTTHNGQLEVSDLADAMALSGSTLPQVSGDGTGAITGVWRIVTSDGTANDKHGNLFAVIDTTGTGNYEDGTQLVATSSMVGDHGNVVQRALQAIGIRKRATNVGADATFRVNIPAGITCTGSDSTSGQGNFCLLKVANNNNNGPFGGNIAFQISGPCKHDTTKREVPFQA
;
A
#
# COMPACT_ATOMS: atom_id res chain seq x y z
N MET A 1 -61.30 10.82 -0.21
CA MET A 1 -60.62 10.40 -1.44
C MET A 1 -59.50 11.40 -1.73
N HIS A 2 -58.35 10.88 -2.18
CA HIS A 2 -57.13 11.59 -2.62
C HIS A 2 -56.29 12.18 -1.49
N GLY A 3 -55.01 11.85 -1.32
CA GLY A 3 -54.11 10.98 -2.06
C GLY A 3 -52.74 11.12 -1.41
N THR A 4 -52.16 9.98 -1.04
CA THR A 4 -50.86 9.85 -0.36
C THR A 4 -49.75 10.54 -1.16
N SER A 5 -49.11 11.57 -0.59
CA SER A 5 -47.87 12.11 -1.14
C SER A 5 -46.68 11.34 -0.55
N ILE A 6 -46.22 10.33 -1.28
CA ILE A 6 -44.94 9.67 -1.01
C ILE A 6 -43.85 10.54 -1.64
N ILE A 7 -43.15 11.34 -0.84
CA ILE A 7 -41.92 12.00 -1.28
C ILE A 7 -40.79 10.95 -1.19
N ILE A 8 -40.48 10.31 -2.31
CA ILE A 8 -39.26 9.52 -2.47
C ILE A 8 -38.11 10.52 -2.73
N LEU A 9 -37.32 10.83 -1.70
CA LEU A 9 -36.05 11.55 -1.86
C LEU A 9 -34.90 10.53 -1.89
N ALA A 10 -34.80 9.79 -2.99
CA ALA A 10 -33.63 8.98 -3.30
C ALA A 10 -32.72 9.77 -4.26
N LEU A 11 -31.56 10.21 -3.76
CA LEU A 11 -30.22 9.86 -4.27
C LEU A 11 -29.19 10.68 -3.47
N SER A 12 -28.74 10.14 -2.33
CA SER A 12 -27.48 10.60 -1.74
C SER A 12 -26.35 10.14 -2.65
N ALA A 13 -26.04 10.94 -3.67
CA ALA A 13 -24.72 10.92 -4.28
C ALA A 13 -23.73 11.39 -3.21
N ALA A 14 -23.28 10.45 -2.37
CA ALA A 14 -22.09 10.65 -1.58
C ALA A 14 -21.00 11.05 -2.56
N ASN A 15 -20.50 12.28 -2.44
CA ASN A 15 -19.31 12.67 -3.17
C ASN A 15 -18.21 11.71 -2.72
N LEU A 16 -17.85 10.76 -3.59
CA LEU A 16 -16.62 10.00 -3.47
C LEU A 16 -15.50 11.02 -3.59
N VAL A 17 -14.99 11.43 -2.44
CA VAL A 17 -13.75 12.18 -2.34
C VAL A 17 -12.67 11.09 -2.36
N CYS A 18 -11.62 11.23 -3.18
CA CYS A 18 -10.56 10.24 -3.34
C CYS A 18 -9.13 10.82 -3.09
N ALA A 19 -8.33 10.33 -2.12
CA ALA A 19 -7.00 10.89 -1.78
C ALA A 19 -5.79 10.16 -2.31
N HIS A 20 -4.76 10.98 -2.46
CA HIS A 20 -3.35 10.68 -2.42
C HIS A 20 -2.95 10.12 -1.05
N GLY A 21 -2.26 8.98 -1.07
CA GLY A 21 -1.58 8.45 0.09
C GLY A 21 -0.27 7.82 -0.30
N ASN A 22 0.68 7.84 0.64
CA ASN A 22 2.01 7.30 0.42
C ASN A 22 2.48 6.53 1.66
N ILE A 23 3.50 5.71 1.49
CA ILE A 23 3.97 4.78 2.52
C ILE A 23 5.32 5.25 3.01
N GLN A 24 5.35 5.69 4.27
CA GLN A 24 6.46 6.46 4.80
C GLN A 24 7.52 5.60 5.46
N SER A 25 7.07 4.51 6.09
CA SER A 25 7.95 3.55 6.73
C SER A 25 7.28 2.19 6.79
N VAL A 26 8.07 1.14 6.71
CA VAL A 26 7.64 -0.25 6.91
C VAL A 26 8.69 -1.03 7.70
N THR A 27 8.24 -2.06 8.40
CA THR A 27 9.07 -3.01 9.15
C THR A 27 8.48 -4.41 8.95
N GLY A 28 9.35 -5.40 8.76
CA GLY A 28 8.96 -6.81 8.73
C GLY A 28 8.89 -7.41 10.13
N ASP A 29 8.18 -8.52 10.31
CA ASP A 29 8.05 -9.19 11.62
C ASP A 29 9.37 -9.73 12.17
N ARG A 30 10.40 -9.88 11.32
CA ARG A 30 11.78 -10.23 11.71
C ARG A 30 12.72 -9.02 11.74
N GLY A 31 12.17 -7.81 11.71
CA GLY A 31 12.92 -6.55 11.70
C GLY A 31 13.21 -6.06 10.28
N GLY A 32 14.28 -5.27 10.16
CA GLY A 32 14.57 -4.51 8.94
C GLY A 32 13.60 -3.34 8.74
N ASN A 33 14.01 -2.36 7.95
CA ASN A 33 13.24 -1.15 7.72
C ASN A 33 13.20 -0.82 6.23
N GLY A 34 12.08 -0.25 5.79
CA GLY A 34 11.89 0.18 4.42
C GLY A 34 11.04 1.44 4.35
N THR A 35 10.96 1.99 3.15
CA THR A 35 9.96 2.97 2.74
C THR A 35 9.50 2.62 1.33
N ALA A 36 8.46 3.26 0.80
CA ALA A 36 8.09 3.04 -0.60
C ALA A 36 9.16 3.60 -1.55
N LEU A 37 9.26 3.01 -2.75
CA LEU A 37 10.02 3.60 -3.84
C LEU A 37 9.51 5.01 -4.14
N GLY A 38 10.42 5.93 -4.47
CA GLY A 38 10.09 7.31 -4.83
C GLY A 38 9.80 8.25 -3.66
N ILE A 39 9.93 7.80 -2.41
CA ILE A 39 9.85 8.67 -1.22
C ILE A 39 11.14 9.49 -1.08
N LYS A 40 11.04 10.81 -0.91
CA LYS A 40 12.15 11.71 -0.58
C LYS A 40 12.17 12.14 0.89
N GLY A 41 11.19 11.68 1.67
CA GLY A 41 11.20 11.80 3.13
C GLY A 41 10.98 13.24 3.60
N ALA A 42 11.80 13.72 4.53
CA ALA A 42 11.60 15.02 5.18
C ALA A 42 11.70 16.24 4.26
N VAL A 43 12.17 16.06 3.01
CA VAL A 43 12.23 17.12 2.00
C VAL A 43 10.83 17.50 1.48
N VAL A 44 9.86 16.56 1.51
CA VAL A 44 8.48 16.85 1.11
C VAL A 44 7.70 17.38 2.32
N PRO A 45 7.19 18.63 2.26
CA PRO A 45 6.37 19.20 3.32
C PRO A 45 5.19 18.31 3.68
N ARG A 46 4.99 18.08 4.98
CA ARG A 46 3.82 17.35 5.49
C ARG A 46 2.53 18.15 5.32
N PHE A 47 2.61 19.47 5.49
CA PHE A 47 1.50 20.41 5.44
C PHE A 47 1.79 21.52 4.44
N GLY A 48 0.75 22.01 3.74
CA GLY A 48 0.91 23.04 2.72
C GLY A 48 -0.10 22.92 1.59
N LYS A 49 0.23 23.51 0.44
CA LYS A 49 -0.55 23.30 -0.79
C LYS A 49 -0.37 21.85 -1.25
N ASN A 50 -1.40 21.27 -1.86
CA ASN A 50 -1.37 19.87 -2.27
C ASN A 50 -0.14 19.55 -3.15
N ASP A 51 0.15 20.39 -4.14
CA ASP A 51 1.32 20.27 -5.04
C ASP A 51 2.66 20.17 -4.29
N ASP A 52 2.78 20.83 -3.12
CA ASP A 52 3.99 20.79 -2.29
C ASP A 52 4.04 19.52 -1.43
N THR A 53 2.88 18.94 -1.07
CA THR A 53 2.78 17.81 -0.11
C THR A 53 2.62 16.44 -0.76
N GLU A 54 2.25 16.40 -2.04
CA GLU A 54 1.96 15.17 -2.79
C GLU A 54 3.16 14.64 -3.58
N GLY A 55 4.32 15.31 -3.50
CA GLY A 55 5.51 15.00 -4.30
C GLY A 55 5.99 13.55 -4.21
N ASP A 56 5.75 12.91 -3.06
CA ASP A 56 6.09 11.53 -2.72
C ASP A 56 4.95 10.53 -2.99
N THR A 57 3.78 11.00 -3.45
CA THR A 57 2.64 10.11 -3.70
C THR A 57 2.86 9.34 -4.99
N THR A 58 2.99 8.02 -4.88
CA THR A 58 2.99 7.16 -6.08
C THR A 58 1.60 7.11 -6.66
N VAL A 59 1.49 7.41 -7.95
CA VAL A 59 0.28 7.25 -8.75
C VAL A 59 0.48 6.06 -9.68
N PHE A 60 -0.36 5.03 -9.54
CA PHE A 60 -0.39 3.91 -10.46
C PHE A 60 -1.33 4.19 -11.62
N GLY A 61 -1.04 3.59 -12.77
CA GLY A 61 -1.91 3.65 -13.94
C GLY A 61 -3.10 2.69 -13.86
N GLY A 62 -4.11 2.98 -14.68
CA GLY A 62 -5.18 2.06 -15.04
C GLY A 62 -6.35 1.96 -14.06
N ASN A 63 -6.97 0.77 -13.95
CA ASN A 63 -8.27 0.62 -13.27
C ASN A 63 -8.08 0.53 -11.76
N ALA A 64 -8.70 1.46 -11.03
CA ALA A 64 -8.51 1.56 -9.61
C ALA A 64 -9.06 0.40 -8.77
N ASN A 65 -9.97 -0.39 -9.33
CA ASN A 65 -10.47 -1.61 -8.70
C ASN A 65 -9.70 -2.86 -9.13
N ASN A 66 -8.62 -2.70 -9.91
CA ASN A 66 -7.74 -3.79 -10.32
C ASN A 66 -6.30 -3.52 -9.84
N PRO A 67 -5.90 -4.02 -8.67
CA PRO A 67 -4.58 -3.73 -8.11
C PRO A 67 -3.44 -4.53 -8.76
N THR A 68 -3.75 -5.55 -9.58
CA THR A 68 -2.74 -6.42 -10.22
C THR A 68 -2.19 -5.83 -11.50
N GLN A 69 -2.51 -4.58 -11.84
CA GLN A 69 -1.91 -3.97 -13.03
C GLN A 69 -0.41 -3.75 -12.87
N ASN A 70 0.33 -4.08 -13.94
CA ASN A 70 1.77 -3.95 -14.00
C ASN A 70 2.24 -2.50 -13.85
N GLY A 71 3.50 -2.37 -13.42
CA GLY A 71 4.19 -1.10 -13.30
C GLY A 71 4.28 -0.58 -11.87
N LEU A 72 5.37 0.12 -11.62
CA LEU A 72 5.73 0.72 -10.34
C LEU A 72 5.06 2.08 -10.12
N GLY A 73 4.33 2.60 -11.11
CA GLY A 73 3.72 3.92 -11.03
C GLY A 73 4.75 5.05 -11.14
N LYS A 74 4.33 6.26 -10.78
CA LYS A 74 5.16 7.47 -10.86
C LYS A 74 4.93 8.39 -9.68
N THR A 75 5.94 9.17 -9.31
CA THR A 75 5.79 10.31 -8.39
C THR A 75 6.09 11.61 -9.13
N THR A 76 5.66 12.74 -8.56
CA THR A 76 5.97 14.06 -9.15
C THR A 76 7.47 14.38 -9.08
N HIS A 77 8.17 13.88 -8.05
CA HIS A 77 9.61 14.14 -7.88
C HIS A 77 10.53 13.21 -8.67
N ASN A 78 10.19 11.92 -8.79
CA ASN A 78 11.05 10.94 -9.46
C ASN A 78 10.59 10.66 -10.90
N GLY A 79 9.38 11.09 -11.28
CA GLY A 79 8.79 10.66 -12.54
C GLY A 79 8.43 9.18 -12.47
N GLN A 80 8.63 8.45 -13.57
CA GLN A 80 8.36 7.02 -13.64
C GLN A 80 9.29 6.29 -12.66
N LEU A 81 8.71 5.52 -11.73
CA LEU A 81 9.50 4.76 -10.77
C LEU A 81 10.13 3.53 -11.43
N GLU A 82 11.33 3.22 -10.98
CA GLU A 82 12.15 2.08 -11.40
C GLU A 82 12.61 1.29 -10.18
N VAL A 83 13.04 0.04 -10.38
CA VAL A 83 13.60 -0.79 -9.31
C VAL A 83 14.89 -0.16 -8.74
N SER A 84 15.63 0.61 -9.55
CA SER A 84 16.82 1.36 -9.16
C SER A 84 16.56 2.42 -8.08
N ASP A 85 15.31 2.91 -7.94
CA ASP A 85 14.89 3.80 -6.85
C ASP A 85 14.96 3.11 -5.47
N LEU A 86 15.20 1.80 -5.41
CA LEU A 86 15.40 1.08 -4.15
C LEU A 86 16.61 1.60 -3.39
N ALA A 87 17.67 2.04 -4.07
CA ALA A 87 18.85 2.61 -3.44
C ALA A 87 18.49 3.88 -2.63
N ASP A 88 17.65 4.74 -3.20
CA ASP A 88 17.14 5.95 -2.56
C ASP A 88 16.26 5.60 -1.35
N ALA A 89 15.35 4.63 -1.51
CA ALA A 89 14.49 4.17 -0.41
C ALA A 89 15.32 3.64 0.76
N MET A 90 16.35 2.84 0.49
CA MET A 90 17.26 2.32 1.52
C MET A 90 18.15 3.39 2.15
N ALA A 91 18.53 4.43 1.41
CA ALA A 91 19.25 5.56 1.98
C ALA A 91 18.42 6.26 3.08
N LEU A 92 17.09 6.22 2.99
CA LEU A 92 16.18 6.77 4.00
C LEU A 92 15.85 5.79 5.13
N SER A 93 15.80 4.49 4.86
CA SER A 93 15.32 3.48 5.83
C SER A 93 16.41 2.61 6.46
N GLY A 94 17.64 2.66 5.95
CA GLY A 94 18.75 1.83 6.39
C GLY A 94 19.06 0.66 5.44
N SER A 95 20.16 -0.05 5.72
CA SER A 95 20.75 -1.04 4.82
C SER A 95 20.12 -2.44 4.85
N THR A 96 19.13 -2.67 5.69
CA THR A 96 18.47 -3.97 5.82
C THR A 96 17.00 -3.83 5.48
N LEU A 97 16.60 -4.44 4.35
CA LEU A 97 15.21 -4.50 3.92
C LEU A 97 14.31 -5.14 4.99
N PRO A 98 13.00 -4.83 5.02
CA PRO A 98 12.03 -5.54 5.85
C PRO A 98 12.16 -7.05 5.71
N GLN A 99 12.31 -7.74 6.84
CA GLN A 99 12.50 -9.19 6.93
C GLN A 99 11.20 -9.87 7.39
N VAL A 100 10.73 -10.85 6.63
CA VAL A 100 9.42 -11.48 6.84
C VAL A 100 9.56 -12.96 7.11
N SER A 101 8.84 -13.53 8.09
CA SER A 101 8.84 -14.99 8.29
C SER A 101 8.26 -15.76 7.09
N GLY A 102 8.97 -16.77 6.60
CA GLY A 102 8.54 -17.61 5.47
C GLY A 102 7.53 -18.73 5.80
N ASP A 103 7.16 -18.89 7.07
CA ASP A 103 6.29 -19.96 7.59
C ASP A 103 4.79 -19.65 7.53
N GLY A 104 4.42 -18.51 6.93
CA GLY A 104 3.03 -18.03 6.85
C GLY A 104 2.54 -17.26 8.07
N THR A 105 3.39 -17.05 9.07
CA THR A 105 3.13 -16.08 10.16
C THR A 105 3.70 -14.69 9.87
N GLY A 106 4.43 -14.57 8.77
CA GLY A 106 5.13 -13.37 8.36
C GLY A 106 4.20 -12.19 8.08
N ALA A 107 4.68 -10.99 8.36
CA ALA A 107 3.93 -9.78 8.07
C ALA A 107 4.81 -8.56 7.87
N ILE A 108 4.25 -7.60 7.14
CA ILE A 108 4.78 -6.25 6.99
C ILE A 108 3.81 -5.30 7.68
N THR A 109 4.35 -4.44 8.54
CA THR A 109 3.61 -3.35 9.18
C THR A 109 4.19 -2.02 8.72
N GLY A 110 3.34 -1.06 8.40
CA GLY A 110 3.78 0.21 7.87
C GLY A 110 2.90 1.38 8.25
N VAL A 111 3.41 2.58 7.92
CA VAL A 111 2.73 3.85 8.10
C VAL A 111 2.26 4.34 6.75
N TRP A 112 0.94 4.43 6.61
CA TRP A 112 0.28 5.10 5.50
C TRP A 112 0.03 6.55 5.86
N ARG A 113 0.60 7.48 5.10
CA ARG A 113 0.26 8.89 5.20
C ARG A 113 -0.91 9.21 4.29
N ILE A 114 -1.94 9.76 4.90
CA ILE A 114 -3.08 10.37 4.25
C ILE A 114 -2.66 11.80 3.93
N VAL A 115 -2.33 12.05 2.66
CA VAL A 115 -1.80 13.34 2.23
C VAL A 115 -2.94 14.36 2.17
N THR A 116 -4.06 13.98 1.56
CA THR A 116 -5.24 14.84 1.41
C THR A 116 -6.52 14.22 1.99
N SER A 117 -7.50 15.07 2.28
CA SER A 117 -8.73 14.71 3.04
C SER A 117 -9.70 13.82 2.31
N ASP A 118 -9.40 13.53 1.07
CA ASP A 118 -10.22 12.80 0.16
C ASP A 118 -9.97 11.27 0.26
N GLY A 119 -9.25 10.78 1.26
CA GLY A 119 -8.76 9.39 1.27
C GLY A 119 -9.84 8.35 1.29
N THR A 120 -9.82 7.47 0.28
CA THR A 120 -10.59 6.24 0.25
C THR A 120 -9.73 5.08 0.66
N ALA A 121 -10.26 4.29 1.58
CA ALA A 121 -9.96 2.87 1.63
C ALA A 121 -10.75 2.12 0.55
N ASN A 122 -10.34 0.90 0.29
CA ASN A 122 -10.92 0.05 -0.75
C ASN A 122 -12.24 -0.58 -0.31
N ASP A 123 -12.47 -0.60 1.00
CA ASP A 123 -13.70 -1.07 1.58
C ASP A 123 -14.09 -0.24 2.81
N LYS A 124 -15.29 -0.53 3.32
CA LYS A 124 -15.85 0.09 4.53
C LYS A 124 -15.03 -0.15 5.80
N HIS A 125 -14.08 -1.07 5.79
CA HIS A 125 -13.24 -1.43 6.93
C HIS A 125 -11.93 -0.65 6.96
N GLY A 126 -11.65 0.19 5.95
CA GLY A 126 -10.40 0.93 5.90
C GLY A 126 -9.28 0.18 5.18
N ASN A 127 -9.55 -0.98 4.55
CA ASN A 127 -8.49 -1.79 3.98
C ASN A 127 -7.95 -1.21 2.67
N LEU A 128 -6.68 -1.50 2.38
CA LEU A 128 -6.02 -1.20 1.12
C LEU A 128 -5.74 -2.51 0.35
N PHE A 129 -5.46 -2.39 -0.94
CA PHE A 129 -5.03 -3.50 -1.77
C PHE A 129 -3.57 -3.72 -1.51
N ALA A 130 -3.18 -4.98 -1.48
CA ALA A 130 -1.79 -5.40 -1.45
C ALA A 130 -1.57 -6.39 -2.59
N VAL A 131 -0.45 -6.31 -3.30
CA VAL A 131 -0.07 -7.31 -4.31
C VAL A 131 1.41 -7.60 -4.20
N ILE A 132 1.77 -8.87 -4.06
CA ILE A 132 3.17 -9.33 -4.07
C ILE A 132 3.55 -9.70 -5.49
N ASP A 133 4.61 -9.07 -5.98
CA ASP A 133 5.40 -9.52 -7.13
C ASP A 133 6.67 -10.21 -6.62
N THR A 134 6.78 -11.51 -6.88
CA THR A 134 7.92 -12.34 -6.46
C THR A 134 9.17 -12.10 -7.30
N THR A 135 9.02 -11.54 -8.50
CA THR A 135 10.12 -11.20 -9.41
C THR A 135 10.81 -9.90 -9.03
N GLY A 136 10.13 -9.05 -8.25
CA GLY A 136 10.64 -7.75 -7.83
C GLY A 136 10.83 -6.75 -8.98
N THR A 137 10.07 -6.90 -10.08
CA THR A 137 10.20 -6.08 -11.29
C THR A 137 9.03 -5.13 -11.53
N GLY A 138 7.95 -5.26 -10.76
CA GLY A 138 6.68 -4.58 -10.99
C GLY A 138 5.70 -5.37 -11.85
N ASN A 139 5.91 -6.68 -12.02
CA ASN A 139 5.02 -7.60 -12.73
C ASN A 139 3.90 -8.09 -11.82
N TYR A 140 2.96 -7.21 -11.50
CA TYR A 140 1.86 -7.47 -10.57
C TYR A 140 0.73 -8.33 -11.16
N GLU A 141 0.67 -8.51 -12.48
CA GLU A 141 -0.41 -9.26 -13.13
C GLU A 141 -0.39 -10.74 -12.76
N ASP A 142 0.82 -11.29 -12.60
CA ASP A 142 1.08 -12.63 -12.10
C ASP A 142 1.24 -12.66 -10.56
N GLY A 143 1.02 -11.52 -9.92
CA GLY A 143 1.24 -11.32 -8.50
C GLY A 143 0.18 -11.96 -7.62
N THR A 144 0.51 -12.15 -6.35
CA THR A 144 -0.44 -12.63 -5.34
C THR A 144 -1.14 -11.44 -4.70
N GLN A 145 -2.44 -11.29 -4.97
CA GLN A 145 -3.27 -10.27 -4.32
C GLN A 145 -3.57 -10.63 -2.87
N LEU A 146 -3.38 -9.65 -1.99
CA LEU A 146 -3.58 -9.69 -0.55
C LEU A 146 -4.39 -8.46 -0.10
N VAL A 147 -4.56 -8.33 1.21
CA VAL A 147 -5.20 -7.19 1.86
C VAL A 147 -4.22 -6.53 2.82
N ALA A 148 -4.12 -5.20 2.72
CA ALA A 148 -3.48 -4.36 3.71
C ALA A 148 -4.55 -3.86 4.69
N THR A 149 -4.67 -4.52 5.84
CA THR A 149 -5.59 -4.08 6.89
C THR A 149 -5.06 -2.82 7.53
N SER A 150 -5.87 -1.77 7.60
CA SER A 150 -5.43 -0.49 8.14
C SER A 150 -6.32 -0.02 9.29
N SER A 151 -5.75 0.82 10.16
CA SER A 151 -6.49 1.53 11.20
C SER A 151 -7.07 2.86 10.71
N MET A 152 -7.25 3.04 9.40
CA MET A 152 -7.85 4.26 8.86
C MET A 152 -9.29 4.40 9.38
N VAL A 153 -9.50 5.37 10.28
CA VAL A 153 -10.81 5.62 10.88
C VAL A 153 -11.60 6.55 9.98
N GLY A 154 -12.57 6.00 9.24
CA GLY A 154 -13.47 6.77 8.40
C GLY A 154 -14.89 6.20 8.39
N ASP A 155 -15.89 7.07 8.29
CA ASP A 155 -17.27 6.64 8.06
C ASP A 155 -17.40 6.26 6.57
N HIS A 156 -17.63 4.97 6.29
CA HIS A 156 -17.65 4.39 4.93
C HIS A 156 -16.34 4.60 4.13
N GLY A 157 -15.18 4.52 4.79
CA GLY A 157 -13.87 4.65 4.12
C GLY A 157 -13.39 6.09 3.94
N ASN A 158 -14.12 7.11 4.41
CA ASN A 158 -13.70 8.52 4.39
C ASN A 158 -12.95 8.88 5.68
N VAL A 159 -11.62 8.84 5.65
CA VAL A 159 -10.78 8.92 6.86
C VAL A 159 -10.82 10.31 7.55
N VAL A 160 -11.31 11.35 6.86
CA VAL A 160 -11.18 12.74 7.35
C VAL A 160 -12.49 13.53 7.36
N GLN A 161 -13.58 12.98 6.82
CA GLN A 161 -14.84 13.74 6.74
C GLN A 161 -15.42 14.11 8.12
N ARG A 162 -15.28 13.25 9.15
CA ARG A 162 -15.85 13.55 10.48
C ARG A 162 -15.15 14.71 11.19
N ALA A 163 -13.82 14.78 11.11
CA ALA A 163 -13.05 15.85 11.74
C ALA A 163 -13.22 17.19 11.02
N LEU A 164 -13.24 17.19 9.68
CA LEU A 164 -13.39 18.41 8.86
C LEU A 164 -14.83 18.95 8.81
N GLN A 165 -15.84 18.07 8.85
CA GLN A 165 -17.25 18.50 8.92
C GLN A 165 -17.58 19.17 10.27
N ALA A 166 -16.94 18.73 11.36
CA ALA A 166 -17.12 19.34 12.68
C ALA A 166 -16.60 20.79 12.75
N ILE A 167 -15.70 21.19 11.83
CA ILE A 167 -15.13 22.55 11.75
C ILE A 167 -15.56 23.33 10.50
N GLY A 168 -16.60 22.86 9.79
CA GLY A 168 -17.25 23.62 8.71
C GLY A 168 -16.53 23.63 7.35
N ILE A 169 -15.47 22.86 7.16
CA ILE A 169 -14.74 22.80 5.88
C ILE A 169 -15.47 21.82 4.95
N ARG A 170 -16.13 22.36 3.91
CA ARG A 170 -16.79 21.56 2.86
C ARG A 170 -16.25 21.94 1.47
N LYS A 171 -15.98 20.91 0.65
CA LYS A 171 -15.79 20.92 -0.81
C LYS A 171 -14.38 21.07 -1.45
N ARG A 172 -13.26 20.96 -0.72
CA ARG A 172 -11.93 20.80 -1.36
C ARG A 172 -11.09 19.75 -0.65
N ALA A 173 -10.25 19.03 -1.40
CA ALA A 173 -9.19 18.19 -0.85
C ALA A 173 -8.23 19.10 -0.09
N THR A 174 -8.33 19.12 1.23
CA THR A 174 -7.38 19.84 2.09
C THR A 174 -6.28 18.87 2.47
N ASN A 175 -5.03 19.29 2.42
CA ASN A 175 -3.95 18.55 3.06
C ASN A 175 -4.32 18.25 4.52
N VAL A 176 -4.12 17.01 4.95
CA VAL A 176 -4.46 16.54 6.30
C VAL A 176 -3.22 16.12 7.04
N GLY A 177 -2.24 15.55 6.32
CA GLY A 177 -1.03 15.04 6.92
C GLY A 177 -1.32 14.14 8.12
N ALA A 178 -2.28 13.22 7.99
CA ALA A 178 -2.61 12.23 9.02
C ALA A 178 -1.92 10.91 8.71
N ASP A 179 -1.54 10.16 9.75
CA ASP A 179 -0.93 8.85 9.58
C ASP A 179 -1.86 7.76 10.10
N ALA A 180 -1.91 6.63 9.39
CA ALA A 180 -2.59 5.42 9.79
C ALA A 180 -1.63 4.24 9.69
N THR A 181 -1.75 3.28 10.59
CA THR A 181 -0.97 2.04 10.51
C THR A 181 -1.68 1.06 9.60
N PHE A 182 -0.92 0.34 8.77
CA PHE A 182 -1.42 -0.81 8.04
C PHE A 182 -0.57 -2.06 8.31
N ARG A 183 -1.16 -3.23 8.06
CA ARG A 183 -0.51 -4.53 8.15
C ARG A 183 -0.93 -5.41 6.98
N VAL A 184 0.06 -6.07 6.36
CA VAL A 184 -0.14 -7.12 5.35
C VAL A 184 0.41 -8.42 5.92
N ASN A 185 -0.41 -9.46 5.96
CA ASN A 185 0.07 -10.81 6.29
C ASN A 185 0.59 -11.47 5.02
N ILE A 186 1.80 -12.03 5.09
CA ILE A 186 2.49 -12.64 3.94
C ILE A 186 2.31 -14.16 4.02
N PRO A 187 1.80 -14.82 2.97
CA PRO A 187 1.57 -16.25 3.00
C PRO A 187 2.89 -17.04 3.01
N ALA A 188 2.82 -18.30 3.45
CA ALA A 188 3.94 -19.22 3.34
C ALA A 188 4.28 -19.53 1.87
N GLY A 189 5.51 -20.00 1.63
CA GLY A 189 5.92 -20.50 0.31
C GLY A 189 6.28 -19.43 -0.72
N ILE A 190 6.27 -18.15 -0.34
CA ILE A 190 6.78 -17.06 -1.18
C ILE A 190 8.29 -17.21 -1.37
N THR A 191 8.73 -17.18 -2.62
CA THR A 191 10.15 -17.15 -3.01
C THR A 191 10.39 -15.89 -3.82
N CYS A 192 11.30 -15.05 -3.33
CA CYS A 192 11.62 -13.78 -3.95
C CYS A 192 12.88 -13.91 -4.82
N THR A 193 12.81 -13.40 -6.05
CA THR A 193 13.91 -13.46 -7.04
C THR A 193 14.38 -12.10 -7.51
N GLY A 194 13.79 -11.01 -7.00
CA GLY A 194 14.19 -9.65 -7.35
C GLY A 194 15.63 -9.35 -7.00
N SER A 195 16.25 -8.53 -7.84
CA SER A 195 17.62 -8.06 -7.67
C SER A 195 17.76 -6.64 -8.23
N ASP A 196 18.61 -5.85 -7.58
CA ASP A 196 18.94 -4.50 -8.00
C ASP A 196 20.43 -4.23 -7.76
N SER A 197 21.16 -4.00 -8.84
CA SER A 197 22.58 -3.67 -8.78
C SER A 197 22.86 -2.30 -8.15
N THR A 198 21.89 -1.38 -8.15
CA THR A 198 22.06 -0.01 -7.65
C THR A 198 22.09 0.01 -6.13
N SER A 199 21.13 -0.65 -5.49
CA SER A 199 21.07 -0.84 -4.04
C SER A 199 21.94 -1.99 -3.53
N GLY A 200 22.38 -2.88 -4.43
CA GLY A 200 23.11 -4.11 -4.09
C GLY A 200 22.24 -5.18 -3.43
N GLN A 201 20.91 -5.02 -3.44
CA GLN A 201 19.98 -5.98 -2.85
C GLN A 201 19.61 -7.10 -3.82
N GLY A 202 19.35 -8.27 -3.26
CA GLY A 202 18.86 -9.44 -3.99
C GLY A 202 17.87 -10.24 -3.16
N ASN A 203 17.21 -11.21 -3.79
CA ASN A 203 16.19 -12.07 -3.17
C ASN A 203 15.06 -11.27 -2.51
N PHE A 204 14.68 -10.12 -3.09
CA PHE A 204 13.56 -9.32 -2.60
C PHE A 204 12.33 -9.49 -3.48
N CYS A 205 11.16 -9.39 -2.85
CA CYS A 205 9.88 -9.26 -3.53
C CYS A 205 9.47 -7.79 -3.50
N LEU A 206 8.59 -7.37 -4.42
CA LEU A 206 7.93 -6.08 -4.33
C LEU A 206 6.50 -6.26 -3.84
N LEU A 207 6.14 -5.51 -2.81
CA LEU A 207 4.78 -5.39 -2.31
C LEU A 207 4.21 -4.04 -2.76
N LYS A 208 3.25 -4.07 -3.68
CA LYS A 208 2.40 -2.90 -3.99
C LYS A 208 1.35 -2.79 -2.91
N VAL A 209 1.19 -1.60 -2.34
CA VAL A 209 0.02 -1.27 -1.50
C VAL A 209 -0.64 -0.04 -2.10
N ALA A 210 -1.93 -0.10 -2.38
CA ALA A 210 -2.65 0.96 -3.06
C ALA A 210 -4.13 1.08 -2.66
N ASN A 211 -4.67 2.29 -2.79
CA ASN A 211 -6.12 2.53 -2.68
C ASN A 211 -6.85 2.42 -4.03
N ASN A 212 -8.17 2.46 -4.02
CA ASN A 212 -9.04 2.31 -5.20
C ASN A 212 -9.51 3.64 -5.77
N ASN A 213 -8.64 4.65 -5.73
CA ASN A 213 -8.93 5.98 -6.19
C ASN A 213 -9.01 6.08 -7.73
N ASN A 214 -10.13 6.57 -8.28
CA ASN A 214 -10.35 6.66 -9.73
C ASN A 214 -9.48 7.71 -10.44
N ASN A 215 -8.91 8.69 -9.73
CA ASN A 215 -7.94 9.64 -10.31
C ASN A 215 -6.54 9.03 -10.46
N GLY A 216 -6.40 7.74 -10.12
CA GLY A 216 -5.17 6.98 -10.11
C GLY A 216 -5.06 6.28 -8.76
N PRO A 217 -4.86 4.96 -8.69
CA PRO A 217 -4.56 4.30 -7.42
C PRO A 217 -3.33 4.94 -6.82
N PHE A 218 -3.45 5.40 -5.58
CA PHE A 218 -2.34 6.00 -4.86
C PHE A 218 -1.75 5.00 -3.87
N GLY A 219 -0.45 5.08 -3.61
CA GLY A 219 0.20 4.24 -2.60
C GLY A 219 1.71 4.17 -2.76
N GLY A 220 2.25 2.95 -2.88
CA GLY A 220 3.68 2.74 -3.11
C GLY A 220 4.09 1.28 -3.26
N ASN A 221 5.34 1.08 -3.70
CA ASN A 221 5.97 -0.23 -3.83
C ASN A 221 7.04 -0.40 -2.75
N ILE A 222 7.01 -1.52 -2.04
CA ILE A 222 7.91 -1.82 -0.92
C ILE A 222 8.74 -3.05 -1.28
N ALA A 223 10.07 -2.94 -1.21
CA ALA A 223 10.94 -4.11 -1.28
C ALA A 223 11.01 -4.80 0.10
N PHE A 224 10.93 -6.13 0.12
CA PHE A 224 11.07 -6.93 1.34
C PHE A 224 11.70 -8.29 1.04
N GLN A 225 12.25 -8.95 2.06
CA GLN A 225 12.87 -10.26 1.93
C GLN A 225 12.19 -11.27 2.87
N ILE A 226 12.16 -12.53 2.46
CA ILE A 226 11.76 -13.64 3.32
C ILE A 226 12.98 -14.07 4.14
N SER A 227 12.86 -13.98 5.46
CA SER A 227 13.86 -14.41 6.42
C SER A 227 13.70 -15.90 6.73
N GLY A 228 14.74 -16.67 6.39
CA GLY A 228 14.86 -18.11 6.70
C GLY A 228 14.43 -19.02 5.54
N PRO A 229 14.92 -20.27 5.50
CA PRO A 229 14.56 -21.20 4.45
C PRO A 229 13.08 -21.60 4.57
N CYS A 230 12.31 -21.43 3.49
CA CYS A 230 11.03 -22.11 3.31
C CYS A 230 11.30 -23.62 3.23
N LYS A 231 11.34 -24.31 4.39
CA LYS A 231 11.35 -25.77 4.42
C LYS A 231 9.95 -26.26 4.02
N HIS A 232 9.72 -26.43 2.72
CA HIS A 232 8.69 -27.34 2.26
C HIS A 232 9.18 -28.76 2.56
N ASP A 233 8.82 -29.30 3.73
CA ASP A 233 9.01 -30.72 3.98
C ASP A 233 7.90 -31.50 3.26
N THR A 234 8.13 -31.78 1.98
CA THR A 234 7.36 -32.75 1.20
C THR A 234 7.94 -34.17 1.33
N THR A 235 8.47 -34.55 2.50
CA THR A 235 8.71 -35.99 2.74
C THR A 235 7.41 -36.65 3.18
N LYS A 236 6.75 -37.34 2.24
CA LYS A 236 5.84 -38.43 2.60
C LYS A 236 6.64 -39.41 3.44
N ARG A 237 6.27 -39.53 4.71
CA ARG A 237 6.78 -40.56 5.61
C ARG A 237 6.34 -41.92 5.08
N GLU A 238 7.18 -42.55 4.25
CA GLU A 238 7.08 -43.98 3.99
C GLU A 238 7.37 -44.71 5.29
N VAL A 239 6.33 -45.28 5.89
CA VAL A 239 6.47 -46.26 6.96
C VAL A 239 6.91 -47.58 6.31
N PRO A 240 8.07 -48.14 6.66
CA PRO A 240 8.46 -49.44 6.14
C PRO A 240 7.50 -50.50 6.66
N PHE A 241 6.88 -51.23 5.72
CA PHE A 241 6.09 -52.42 5.99
C PHE A 241 7.03 -53.48 6.57
N GLN A 242 6.85 -53.84 7.84
CA GLN A 242 7.49 -55.02 8.42
C GLN A 242 6.63 -56.24 8.09
N ALA A 243 7.26 -57.21 7.43
CA ALA A 243 6.70 -58.54 7.16
C ALA A 243 6.76 -59.44 8.41
#